data_AF-S4P3M3-F1
#
_entry.id   AF-S4P3M3-F1
#
_cell.length_a   1.000
_cell.length_b   1.000
_cell.length_c   1.000
_cell.angle_alpha   90.00
_cell.angle_beta   90.00
_cell.angle_gamma   90.00
#
_symmetry.space_group_name_H-M   'P 1'
#
loop_
_entity.id
_entity.type
_entity.pdbx_description
1 polymer ?
#
loop_
_entity_poly.entity_id
_entity_poly.type
_entity_poly.pdbx_seq_one_letter_code
_entity_poly.pdbx_strand_id
1 'polypeptide(L)'
;DVEDVKFVINYDYPNNSEDYVHRIGRTGRSQNTGTAYTLFTPNNSAKAKDLMSVLQEANQVVNPKLLELAQCGMGFKGKYGRGRFRDRDDDGGRGGRGR
;
A
#
# COMPACT_ATOMS: atom_id res chain seq x y z
N ASP A 1 -22.83 18.14 6.18
CA ASP A 1 -21.45 18.62 6.35
C ASP A 1 -21.21 18.83 7.84
N VAL A 2 -19.98 18.66 8.32
CA VAL A 2 -19.63 18.93 9.72
C VAL A 2 -18.51 19.97 9.69
N GLU A 3 -18.80 21.14 10.25
CA GLU A 3 -17.93 22.31 10.22
C GLU A 3 -17.11 22.38 11.54
N ASP A 4 -15.93 23.00 11.48
CA ASP A 4 -15.04 23.27 12.64
C ASP A 4 -14.51 22.05 13.42
N VAL A 5 -14.19 20.96 12.71
CA VAL A 5 -13.50 19.82 13.34
C VAL A 5 -12.04 20.19 13.63
N LYS A 6 -11.61 20.10 14.90
CA LYS A 6 -10.19 20.32 15.30
C LYS A 6 -9.30 19.10 15.03
N PHE A 7 -9.84 17.90 15.20
CA PHE A 7 -9.11 16.65 15.10
C PHE A 7 -9.86 15.66 14.22
N VAL A 8 -9.16 15.10 13.23
CA VAL A 8 -9.65 13.97 12.44
C VAL A 8 -8.83 12.75 12.79
N ILE A 9 -9.47 11.64 13.13
CA ILE A 9 -8.79 10.38 13.43
C ILE A 9 -9.26 9.32 12.45
N ASN A 10 -8.37 8.90 11.56
CA ASN A 10 -8.58 7.74 10.71
C ASN A 10 -8.20 6.48 11.51
N TYR A 11 -9.23 5.83 12.08
CA TYR A 11 -9.04 4.55 12.78
C TYR A 11 -8.62 3.44 11.82
N ASP A 12 -9.28 3.38 10.66
CA ASP A 12 -8.90 2.53 9.54
C ASP A 12 -8.55 3.38 8.33
N TYR A 13 -7.43 3.03 7.69
CA TYR A 13 -6.99 3.72 6.47
C TYR A 13 -8.00 3.49 5.34
N PRO A 14 -8.41 4.54 4.62
CA PRO A 14 -9.39 4.43 3.54
C PRO A 14 -8.88 3.59 2.35
N ASN A 15 -9.76 3.34 1.38
CA ASN A 15 -9.43 2.46 0.25
C ASN A 15 -8.46 3.08 -0.75
N ASN A 16 -8.53 4.40 -0.93
CA ASN A 16 -7.66 5.17 -1.83
C ASN A 16 -7.14 6.43 -1.11
N SER A 17 -6.18 7.12 -1.74
CA SER A 17 -5.62 8.38 -1.25
C SER A 17 -6.59 9.56 -1.38
N GLU A 18 -7.48 9.55 -2.36
CA GLU A 18 -8.48 10.60 -2.57
C GLU A 18 -9.47 10.69 -1.39
N ASP A 19 -10.01 9.56 -0.94
CA ASP A 19 -10.86 9.46 0.25
C ASP A 19 -10.11 9.91 1.50
N TYR A 20 -8.81 9.62 1.60
CA TYR A 20 -7.96 10.11 2.68
C TYR A 20 -7.92 11.64 2.72
N VAL A 21 -7.66 12.27 1.57
CA VAL A 21 -7.66 13.73 1.42
C VAL A 21 -9.03 14.32 1.77
N HIS A 22 -10.12 13.72 1.28
CA HIS A 22 -11.48 14.16 1.59
C HIS A 22 -11.83 14.06 3.08
N ARG A 23 -11.30 13.07 3.80
CA ARG A 23 -11.50 12.91 5.25
C ARG A 23 -10.73 13.96 6.05
N ILE A 24 -9.43 14.12 5.78
CA ILE A 24 -8.62 15.11 6.51
C ILE A 24 -9.02 16.54 6.14
N GLY A 25 -9.58 16.76 4.95
CA GLY A 25 -10.15 18.04 4.53
C GLY A 25 -11.38 18.50 5.33
N ARG A 26 -11.81 17.77 6.37
CA ARG A 26 -12.80 18.21 7.35
C ARG A 26 -12.20 19.06 8.48
N THR A 27 -10.88 19.08 8.63
CA THR A 27 -10.16 19.94 9.59
C THR A 27 -9.25 20.93 8.85
N GLY A 28 -8.73 21.94 9.58
CA GLY A 28 -7.70 22.84 9.05
C GLY A 28 -8.16 23.79 7.93
N ARG A 29 -9.44 24.19 7.93
CA ARG A 29 -9.99 25.13 6.94
C ARG A 29 -9.80 26.59 7.36
N SER A 30 -9.68 27.49 6.38
CA SER A 30 -9.52 28.94 6.57
C SER A 30 -8.25 29.28 7.38
N GLN A 31 -8.38 30.04 8.48
CA GLN A 31 -7.25 30.41 9.35
C GLN A 31 -7.06 29.46 10.53
N ASN A 32 -7.87 28.40 10.63
CA ASN A 32 -7.81 27.47 11.75
C ASN A 32 -6.82 26.35 11.46
N THR A 33 -6.00 26.00 12.44
CA THR A 33 -5.15 24.81 12.38
C THR A 33 -5.98 23.56 12.70
N GLY A 34 -5.67 22.48 12.00
CA GLY A 34 -6.30 21.19 12.16
C GLY A 34 -5.25 20.10 12.30
N THR A 35 -5.57 19.02 13.02
CA THR A 35 -4.65 17.88 13.12
C THR A 35 -5.36 16.59 12.71
N ALA A 36 -4.72 15.86 11.80
CA ALA A 36 -5.19 14.55 11.37
C ALA A 36 -4.25 13.46 11.87
N TYR A 37 -4.80 12.49 12.59
CA TYR A 37 -4.11 11.28 13.00
C TYR A 37 -4.60 10.10 12.17
N THR A 38 -3.68 9.25 11.73
CA THR A 38 -4.02 8.09 10.93
C THR A 38 -3.32 6.87 11.50
N LEU A 39 -4.11 5.89 11.92
CA LEU A 39 -3.60 4.61 12.36
C LEU A 39 -3.28 3.78 11.12
N PHE A 40 -2.01 3.41 10.99
CA PHE A 40 -1.51 2.67 9.84
C PHE A 40 -0.97 1.32 10.30
N THR A 41 -1.51 0.25 9.71
CA THR A 41 -1.14 -1.13 10.05
C THR A 41 -0.39 -1.79 8.88
N PRO A 42 0.38 -2.87 9.11
CA PRO A 42 1.08 -3.59 8.05
C PRO A 42 0.16 -4.13 6.94
N ASN A 43 -1.11 -4.42 7.25
CA ASN A 43 -2.11 -4.82 6.26
C ASN A 43 -2.36 -3.74 5.20
N ASN A 44 -2.06 -2.49 5.52
CA ASN A 44 -2.24 -1.34 4.64
C ASN A 44 -0.97 -1.00 3.86
N SER A 45 0.09 -1.79 3.98
CA SER A 45 1.41 -1.57 3.33
C SER A 45 1.32 -1.31 1.83
N ALA A 46 0.38 -1.93 1.12
CA ALA A 46 0.14 -1.67 -0.29
C ALA A 46 -0.18 -0.20 -0.61
N LYS A 47 -0.81 0.51 0.32
CA LYS A 47 -1.24 1.92 0.20
C LYS A 47 -0.23 2.90 0.81
N ALA A 48 0.86 2.39 1.41
CA ALA A 48 1.83 3.23 2.10
C ALA A 48 2.58 4.17 1.15
N LYS A 49 2.84 3.73 -0.09
CA LYS A 49 3.47 4.58 -1.12
C LYS A 49 2.60 5.79 -1.48
N ASP A 50 1.31 5.57 -1.70
CA ASP A 50 0.37 6.65 -2.04
C ASP A 50 0.25 7.64 -0.89
N LEU A 51 0.16 7.16 0.35
CA LEU A 51 0.15 8.02 1.55
C LEU A 51 1.44 8.85 1.65
N MET A 52 2.59 8.24 1.38
CA MET A 52 3.87 8.95 1.40
C MET A 52 3.94 10.06 0.36
N SER A 53 3.44 9.83 -0.85
CA SER A 53 3.38 10.87 -1.89
C SER A 53 2.54 12.06 -1.42
N VAL A 54 1.36 11.83 -0.85
CA VAL A 54 0.51 12.88 -0.30
C VAL A 54 1.22 13.67 0.83
N LEU A 55 1.91 12.97 1.73
CA LEU A 55 2.65 13.62 2.82
C LEU A 55 3.84 14.45 2.30
N GLN A 56 4.54 13.98 1.27
CA GLN A 56 5.65 14.71 0.65
C GLN A 56 5.17 15.97 -0.08
N GLU A 57 4.08 15.86 -0.86
CA GLU A 57 3.45 17.01 -1.53
C GLU A 57 2.99 18.08 -0.52
N ALA A 58 2.48 17.63 0.64
CA ALA A 58 2.06 18.50 1.72
C ALA A 58 3.21 18.99 2.64
N ASN A 59 4.48 18.73 2.28
CA ASN A 59 5.68 19.06 3.07
C ASN A 59 5.61 18.57 4.54
N GLN A 60 4.98 17.43 4.77
CA GLN A 60 4.85 16.83 6.10
C GLN A 60 6.05 15.93 6.43
N VAL A 61 6.35 15.80 7.73
CA VAL A 61 7.39 14.89 8.21
C VAL A 61 6.90 13.45 8.09
N VAL A 62 7.50 12.70 7.17
CA VAL A 62 7.18 11.28 6.96
C VAL A 62 7.81 10.45 8.08
N ASN A 63 7.01 9.62 8.74
CA ASN A 63 7.49 8.73 9.78
C ASN A 63 8.38 7.61 9.17
N PRO A 64 9.58 7.35 9.72
CA PRO A 64 10.47 6.31 9.20
C PRO A 64 9.83 4.91 9.23
N LYS A 65 8.95 4.61 10.19
CA LYS A 65 8.22 3.33 10.23
C LYS A 65 7.26 3.17 9.04
N LEU A 66 6.69 4.28 8.54
CA LEU A 66 5.82 4.23 7.36
C LEU A 66 6.64 3.90 6.10
N LEU A 67 7.87 4.44 6.00
CA LEU A 67 8.81 4.12 4.94
C LEU A 67 9.19 2.63 4.96
N GLU A 68 9.49 2.08 6.13
CA GLU A 68 9.76 0.64 6.29
C GLU A 68 8.57 -0.22 5.85
N LEU A 69 7.34 0.16 6.24
CA LEU A 69 6.14 -0.55 5.81
C LEU A 69 5.91 -0.50 4.29
N ALA A 70 6.23 0.63 3.65
CA ALA A 70 6.17 0.78 2.19
C ALA A 70 7.20 -0.11 1.47
N GLN A 71 8.38 -0.31 2.07
CA GLN A 71 9.42 -1.19 1.55
C GLN A 71 9.09 -2.68 1.78
N CYS A 72 8.55 -3.03 2.95
CA CYS A 72 8.14 -4.40 3.29
C CYS A 72 6.95 -4.91 2.48
N GLY A 73 6.05 -4.03 2.02
CA GLY A 73 4.95 -4.39 1.12
C GLY A 73 5.39 -5.03 -0.20
N MET A 74 6.67 -4.89 -0.57
CA MET A 74 7.27 -5.52 -1.75
C MET A 74 7.96 -6.88 -1.48
N GLY A 75 7.91 -7.41 -0.25
CA GLY A 75 8.80 -8.50 0.17
C GLY A 75 8.25 -9.92 0.31
N PHE A 76 6.93 -10.16 0.21
CA PHE A 76 6.34 -11.49 0.50
C PHE A 76 5.53 -12.13 -0.63
N LYS A 77 5.66 -11.63 -1.86
CA LYS A 77 5.03 -12.22 -3.04
C LYS A 77 6.08 -12.49 -4.13
N GLY A 78 7.08 -13.33 -3.83
CA GLY A 78 8.09 -13.64 -4.86
C GLY A 78 9.22 -14.62 -4.55
N LYS A 79 9.33 -15.24 -3.36
CA LYS A 79 10.48 -16.14 -3.07
C LYS A 79 10.15 -17.59 -2.70
N TYR A 80 8.88 -17.94 -2.59
CA TYR A 80 8.45 -19.31 -2.27
C TYR A 80 7.34 -19.76 -3.22
N GLY A 81 7.69 -20.06 -4.47
CA GLY A 81 6.71 -20.68 -5.38
C GLY A 81 6.96 -20.54 -6.86
N ARG A 82 8.15 -20.93 -7.36
CA ARG A 82 8.30 -21.44 -8.75
C ARG A 82 9.62 -22.20 -8.97
N GLY A 83 10.04 -22.96 -7.96
CA GLY A 83 10.94 -24.10 -8.17
C GLY A 83 10.10 -25.37 -8.20
N ARG A 84 9.40 -25.64 -9.31
CA ARG A 84 8.88 -26.99 -9.57
C ARG A 84 9.56 -27.53 -10.81
N PHE A 85 10.55 -28.39 -10.58
CA PHE A 85 10.82 -29.60 -11.33
C PHE A 85 10.59 -29.51 -12.85
N ARG A 86 11.66 -29.18 -13.59
CA ARG A 86 11.88 -29.66 -14.95
C ARG A 86 13.28 -30.30 -15.01
N ASP A 87 13.48 -31.25 -14.11
CA ASP A 87 14.50 -32.27 -14.20
C ASP A 87 13.75 -33.61 -14.16
N ARG A 88 14.04 -34.49 -15.14
CA ARG A 88 13.32 -35.74 -15.53
C ARG A 88 12.12 -35.47 -16.43
N ASP A 89 12.02 -35.95 -17.67
CA ASP A 89 12.42 -37.25 -18.21
C ASP A 89 12.94 -37.09 -19.66
N ASP A 90 14.25 -37.22 -19.87
CA ASP A 90 14.86 -38.34 -20.60
C ASP A 90 14.12 -39.68 -20.39
N ASP A 91 13.23 -40.07 -21.32
CA ASP A 91 13.00 -41.47 -21.73
C ASP A 91 12.08 -41.59 -22.96
N GLY A 92 12.58 -42.25 -24.02
CA GLY A 92 11.77 -43.22 -24.76
C GLY A 92 10.97 -42.78 -26.01
N GLY A 93 11.47 -43.16 -27.19
CA GLY A 93 10.62 -43.97 -28.09
C GLY A 93 10.11 -43.38 -29.41
N ARG A 94 10.90 -43.54 -30.48
CA ARG A 94 10.62 -44.44 -31.64
C ARG A 94 9.18 -44.46 -32.25
N GLY A 95 9.09 -44.06 -33.54
CA GLY A 95 8.08 -44.51 -34.52
C GLY A 95 6.93 -43.52 -34.76
N GLY A 96 6.38 -43.31 -35.95
CA GLY A 96 6.47 -43.99 -37.24
C GLY A 96 5.55 -43.28 -38.26
N ARG A 97 5.70 -43.67 -39.52
CA ARG A 97 5.09 -43.12 -40.73
C ARG A 97 3.57 -43.39 -40.83
N GLY A 98 2.88 -42.59 -41.66
CA GLY A 98 1.52 -42.84 -42.20
C GLY A 98 0.54 -41.76 -41.76
N ARG A 99 -0.23 -41.09 -42.62
CA ARG A 99 -0.76 -41.40 -43.96
C ARG A 99 -0.71 -40.17 -44.85
#